data_AF-A0A672VB95-F1
#
_entry.id   AF-A0A672VB95-F1
#
_cell.length_a   1.000
_cell.length_b   1.000
_cell.length_c   1.000
_cell.angle_alpha   90.00
_cell.angle_beta   90.00
_cell.angle_gamma   90.00
#
_symmetry.space_group_name_H-M   'P 1'
#
loop_
_entity.id
_entity.type
_entity.pdbx_description
1 polymer ?
#
loop_
_entity_poly.entity_id
_entity_poly.type
_entity_poly.pdbx_seq_one_letter_code
_entity_poly.pdbx_strand_id
1 'polypeptide(L)'
;MAVSRLDRLFILLDTGTTPVTRKAAAQQLGEVVKLHPHELNNLLSKVLVYLRSTNWDTRIAAGQAVEAIVKNVPEWNPTPRSKQEPGSESPVEDSPSTDRLRFDRFDICRLLKHGASLLGSAGAEFEVQDDKSGEIDPKERIARQRKLLQKKLGLDMGAAIGMNTEDLFNDEDLDYSPSSVSLVNKQ
;
A
#
# COMPACT_ATOMS: atom_id res chain seq x y z
N MET A 1 1.69 -10.61 31.17
CA MET A 1 2.93 -9.97 30.68
C MET A 1 2.92 -8.51 31.06
N ALA A 2 4.04 -7.97 31.56
CA ALA A 2 4.10 -6.58 32.00
C ALA A 2 4.07 -5.64 30.78
N VAL A 3 3.19 -4.64 30.78
CA VAL A 3 3.12 -3.64 29.71
C VAL A 3 4.34 -2.73 29.78
N SER A 4 5.12 -2.69 28.70
CA SER A 4 6.33 -1.85 28.64
C SER A 4 5.99 -0.35 28.63
N ARG A 5 6.96 0.50 28.98
CA ARG A 5 6.77 1.97 28.92
C ARG A 5 6.42 2.45 27.51
N LEU A 6 7.01 1.83 26.49
CA LEU A 6 6.74 2.13 25.10
C LEU A 6 5.30 1.76 24.73
N ASP A 7 4.85 0.56 25.11
CA ASP A 7 3.48 0.11 24.81
C ASP A 7 2.42 0.98 25.50
N ARG A 8 2.74 1.56 26.67
CA ARG A 8 1.87 2.56 27.31
C ARG A 8 1.71 3.85 26.49
N LEU A 9 2.75 4.29 25.77
CA LEU A 9 2.64 5.45 24.87
C LEU A 9 1.68 5.17 23.72
N PHE A 10 1.74 3.97 23.15
CA PHE A 10 0.81 3.53 22.11
C PHE A 10 -0.63 3.40 22.63
N ILE A 11 -0.82 2.84 23.83
CA ILE A 11 -2.13 2.79 24.49
C ILE A 11 -2.66 4.22 24.72
N LEU A 12 -1.81 5.16 25.14
CA LEU A 12 -2.20 6.55 25.37
C LEU A 12 -2.64 7.29 24.10
N LEU A 13 -2.16 6.89 22.91
CA LEU A 13 -2.69 7.43 21.65
C LEU A 13 -4.17 7.08 21.45
N ASP A 14 -4.60 5.92 21.94
CA ASP A 14 -5.96 5.40 21.78
C ASP A 14 -6.86 5.80 22.96
N THR A 15 -6.41 5.57 24.19
CA THR A 15 -7.19 5.77 25.42
C THR A 15 -6.99 7.14 26.07
N GLY A 16 -6.13 7.99 25.50
CA GLY A 16 -5.88 9.33 26.02
C GLY A 16 -7.17 10.17 26.04
N THR A 17 -7.60 10.56 27.24
CA THR A 17 -8.88 11.25 27.47
C THR A 17 -8.94 12.67 26.88
N THR A 18 -7.78 13.29 26.66
CA THR A 18 -7.70 14.64 26.07
C THR A 18 -6.82 14.65 24.80
N PRO A 19 -7.08 15.58 23.85
CA PRO A 19 -6.20 15.78 22.70
C PRO A 19 -4.76 16.11 23.10
N VAL A 20 -4.58 16.85 24.19
CA VAL A 20 -3.26 17.24 24.70
C VAL A 20 -2.47 16.02 25.18
N THR A 21 -3.11 15.11 25.92
CA THR A 21 -2.45 13.86 26.37
C THR A 21 -2.03 12.98 25.21
N ARG A 22 -2.88 12.88 24.17
CA ARG A 22 -2.58 12.12 22.95
C ARG A 22 -1.41 12.73 22.18
N LYS A 23 -1.40 14.05 22.04
CA LYS A 23 -0.30 14.79 21.41
C LYS A 23 1.02 14.64 22.19
N ALA A 24 0.97 14.69 23.51
CA ALA A 24 2.16 14.49 24.34
C ALA A 24 2.74 13.06 24.18
N ALA A 25 1.88 12.04 24.14
CA ALA A 25 2.31 10.67 23.87
C ALA A 25 2.93 10.53 22.46
N ALA A 26 2.34 11.16 21.45
CA ALA A 26 2.89 11.24 20.09
C ALA A 26 4.27 11.91 20.05
N GLN A 27 4.46 13.02 20.78
CA GLN A 27 5.75 13.70 20.89
C GLN A 27 6.81 12.80 21.52
N GLN A 28 6.47 12.08 22.59
CA GLN A 28 7.40 11.14 23.23
C GLN A 28 7.81 9.99 22.31
N LEU A 29 6.92 9.49 21.45
CA LEU A 29 7.29 8.51 20.43
C LEU A 29 8.33 9.07 19.45
N GLY A 30 8.23 10.34 19.08
CA GLY A 30 9.25 11.02 18.27
C GLY A 30 10.59 11.15 18.98
N GLU A 31 10.59 11.49 20.27
CA GLU A 31 11.81 11.56 21.09
C GLU A 31 12.52 10.21 21.20
N VAL A 32 11.76 9.10 21.26
CA VAL A 32 12.35 7.75 21.25
C VAL A 32 13.14 7.50 19.97
N VAL A 33 12.63 7.91 18.80
CA VAL A 33 13.36 7.78 17.51
C VAL A 33 14.62 8.62 17.51
N LYS A 34 14.56 9.83 18.07
CA LYS A 34 15.73 10.72 18.20
C LYS A 34 16.86 10.07 18.99
N LEU A 35 16.53 9.35 20.07
CA LEU A 35 17.51 8.65 20.91
C LEU A 35 17.90 7.27 20.35
N HIS A 36 16.99 6.61 19.65
CA HIS A 36 17.15 5.26 19.11
C HIS A 36 16.72 5.18 17.63
N PRO A 37 17.54 5.68 16.68
CA PRO A 37 17.14 5.74 15.27
C PRO A 37 16.86 4.38 14.61
N HIS A 38 17.44 3.29 15.14
CA HIS A 38 17.24 1.93 14.65
C HIS A 38 15.80 1.39 14.89
N GLU A 39 15.07 1.95 15.85
CA GLU A 39 13.70 1.56 16.18
C GLU A 39 12.65 2.19 15.24
N LEU A 40 13.06 3.03 14.28
CA LEU A 40 12.16 3.75 13.37
C LEU A 40 11.13 2.82 12.70
N ASN A 41 11.60 1.74 12.07
CA ASN A 41 10.72 0.82 11.35
C ASN A 41 9.75 0.08 12.29
N ASN A 42 10.21 -0.27 13.49
CA ASN A 42 9.39 -0.93 14.50
C ASN A 42 8.27 0.00 15.01
N LEU A 43 8.62 1.26 15.31
CA LEU A 43 7.66 2.26 15.76
C LEU A 43 6.63 2.59 14.68
N LEU A 44 7.06 2.82 13.44
CA LEU A 44 6.13 3.08 12.32
C LEU A 44 5.19 1.90 12.07
N SER A 45 5.69 0.67 12.17
CA SER A 45 4.87 -0.55 12.04
C SER A 45 3.79 -0.62 13.11
N LYS A 46 4.11 -0.24 14.36
CA LYS A 46 3.13 -0.16 15.45
C LYS A 46 2.13 0.99 15.25
N VAL A 47 2.59 2.19 14.86
CA VAL A 47 1.72 3.35 14.59
C VAL A 47 0.73 3.05 13.46
N LEU A 48 1.12 2.28 12.44
CA LEU A 48 0.27 1.91 11.31
C LEU A 48 -1.04 1.24 11.73
N VAL A 49 -1.02 0.44 12.79
CA VAL A 49 -2.22 -0.22 13.35
C VAL A 49 -3.23 0.83 13.84
N TYR A 50 -2.74 1.89 14.51
CA TYR A 50 -3.58 2.97 15.03
C TYR A 50 -4.12 3.90 13.94
N LEU A 51 -3.41 4.08 12.83
CA LEU A 51 -3.92 4.82 11.65
C LEU A 51 -5.16 4.16 11.03
N ARG A 52 -5.32 2.84 11.21
CA ARG A 52 -6.47 2.07 10.74
C ARG A 52 -7.55 1.87 11.82
N SER A 53 -7.42 2.54 12.97
CA SER A 53 -8.43 2.48 14.03
C SER A 53 -9.77 3.02 13.54
N THR A 54 -10.87 2.45 14.02
CA THR A 54 -12.24 2.95 13.77
C THR A 54 -12.49 4.29 14.48
N ASN A 55 -11.77 4.56 15.57
CA ASN A 55 -11.87 5.81 16.32
C ASN A 55 -11.17 6.97 15.58
N TRP A 56 -11.94 8.02 15.27
CA TRP A 56 -11.45 9.23 14.62
C TRP A 56 -10.26 9.85 15.34
N ASP A 57 -10.38 10.05 16.65
CA ASP A 57 -9.35 10.77 17.40
C ASP A 57 -8.05 9.97 17.50
N THR A 58 -8.14 8.64 17.59
CA THR A 58 -6.99 7.75 17.58
C THR A 58 -6.23 7.88 16.26
N ARG A 59 -6.94 8.01 15.12
CA ARG A 59 -6.30 8.26 13.82
C ARG A 59 -5.59 9.62 13.78
N ILE A 60 -6.20 10.66 14.35
CA ILE A 60 -5.57 11.99 14.46
C ILE A 60 -4.29 11.93 15.31
N ALA A 61 -4.36 11.28 16.47
CA ALA A 61 -3.21 11.10 17.36
C ALA A 61 -2.09 10.28 16.72
N ALA A 62 -2.43 9.20 15.99
CA ALA A 62 -1.48 8.40 15.24
C ALA A 62 -0.81 9.23 14.13
N GLY A 63 -1.56 10.08 13.41
CA GLY A 63 -1.00 11.02 12.44
C GLY A 63 0.00 12.00 13.05
N GLN A 64 -0.33 12.55 14.23
CA GLN A 64 0.60 13.40 15.00
C GLN A 64 1.86 12.62 15.46
N ALA A 65 1.72 11.34 15.78
CA ALA A 65 2.86 10.49 16.11
C ALA A 65 3.78 10.28 14.90
N VAL A 66 3.22 10.04 13.70
CA VAL A 66 4.01 9.99 12.46
C VAL A 66 4.75 11.30 12.23
N GLU A 67 4.07 12.43 12.37
CA GLU A 67 4.69 13.76 12.22
C GLU A 67 5.88 13.94 13.19
N ALA A 68 5.68 13.62 14.48
CA ALA A 68 6.71 13.74 15.51
C ALA A 68 7.90 12.78 15.26
N ILE A 69 7.64 11.58 14.77
CA ILE A 69 8.66 10.60 14.39
C ILE A 69 9.48 11.14 13.21
N VAL A 70 8.83 11.52 12.11
CA VAL A 70 9.51 11.95 10.88
C VAL A 70 10.34 13.21 11.08
N LYS A 71 9.90 14.14 11.95
CA LYS A 71 10.68 15.33 12.32
C LYS A 71 12.06 15.03 12.92
N ASN A 72 12.25 13.84 13.50
CA ASN A 72 13.50 13.42 14.09
C ASN A 72 14.34 12.51 13.17
N VAL A 73 13.84 12.19 11.98
CA VAL A 73 14.57 11.42 10.97
C VAL A 73 15.45 12.38 10.16
N PRO A 74 16.74 12.09 9.95
CA PRO A 74 17.61 12.93 9.13
C PRO A 74 17.09 13.00 7.69
N GLU A 75 17.23 14.16 7.08
CA GLU A 75 16.81 14.38 5.70
C GLU A 75 17.60 13.47 4.75
N TRP A 76 16.87 12.77 3.87
CA TRP A 76 17.47 11.93 2.86
C TRP A 76 18.01 12.81 1.71
N ASN A 77 19.32 13.04 1.70
CA ASN A 77 20.00 13.72 0.61
C ASN A 77 20.93 12.74 -0.13
N PRO A 78 20.44 12.05 -1.17
CA PRO A 78 21.27 11.12 -1.92
C PRO A 78 22.26 11.93 -2.75
N THR A 79 23.56 11.72 -2.55
CA THR A 79 24.56 12.29 -3.43
C THR A 79 24.29 11.80 -4.86
N PRO A 80 24.13 12.71 -5.84
CA PRO A 80 23.96 12.31 -7.23
C PRO A 80 25.19 11.49 -7.61
N ARG A 81 24.99 10.23 -8.01
CA ARG A 81 26.10 9.43 -8.55
C ARG A 81 26.66 10.20 -9.75
N SER A 82 27.91 10.67 -9.64
CA SER A 82 28.61 11.23 -10.78
C SER A 82 28.66 10.16 -11.88
N LYS A 83 28.12 10.46 -13.06
CA LYS A 83 28.33 9.64 -14.25
C LYS A 83 29.85 9.58 -14.53
N GLN A 84 30.52 8.50 -14.13
CA GLN A 84 31.82 7.99 -14.59
C GLN A 84 32.09 6.72 -13.75
N GLU A 85 32.26 5.51 -14.29
CA GLU A 85 33.16 5.09 -15.39
C GLU A 85 32.48 4.15 -16.43
N PRO A 86 32.97 4.12 -17.69
CA PRO A 86 32.53 3.17 -18.71
C PRO A 86 33.21 1.81 -18.45
N GLY A 87 32.59 0.95 -17.64
CA GLY A 87 33.16 -0.39 -17.41
C GLY A 87 32.43 -1.32 -16.45
N SER A 88 31.34 -0.90 -15.82
CA SER A 88 30.52 -1.80 -15.00
C SER A 88 29.16 -2.00 -15.67
N GLU A 89 29.02 -3.15 -16.33
CA GLU A 89 27.74 -3.67 -16.78
C GLU A 89 26.86 -3.94 -15.56
N SER A 90 26.10 -2.93 -15.16
CA SER A 90 24.82 -3.13 -14.49
C SER A 90 23.76 -2.51 -15.40
N PRO A 91 22.80 -3.28 -15.92
CA PRO A 91 21.69 -2.70 -16.65
C PRO A 91 20.78 -2.02 -15.63
N VAL A 92 21.14 -0.79 -15.24
CA VAL A 92 20.16 0.12 -14.64
C VAL A 92 19.27 0.54 -15.80
N GLU A 93 18.16 -0.15 -15.93
CA GLU A 93 17.05 0.24 -16.78
C GLU A 93 16.58 1.63 -16.35
N ASP A 94 17.15 2.67 -16.96
CA ASP A 94 16.56 4.01 -17.03
C ASP A 94 15.49 4.02 -18.14
N SER A 95 14.70 2.93 -18.20
CA SER A 95 13.47 2.94 -18.95
C SER A 95 12.50 3.82 -18.14
N PRO A 96 11.80 4.79 -18.77
CA PRO A 96 10.75 5.51 -18.08
C PRO A 96 9.71 4.45 -17.72
N SER A 97 9.74 3.97 -16.48
CA SER A 97 8.79 2.97 -16.02
C SER A 97 7.41 3.54 -16.28
N THR A 98 6.69 2.93 -17.22
CA THR A 98 5.30 3.26 -17.55
C THR A 98 4.39 3.18 -16.33
N ASP A 99 4.88 2.54 -15.27
CA ASP A 99 4.31 2.43 -13.93
C ASP A 99 4.25 3.76 -13.15
N ARG A 100 5.02 4.79 -13.52
CA ARG A 100 5.04 6.07 -12.80
C ARG A 100 4.04 7.08 -13.36
N LEU A 101 3.07 7.46 -12.53
CA LEU A 101 2.13 8.53 -12.86
C LEU A 101 2.85 9.88 -13.02
N ARG A 102 2.46 10.64 -14.04
CA ARG A 102 2.98 11.98 -14.31
C ARG A 102 1.83 12.97 -14.45
N PHE A 103 2.02 14.19 -13.94
CA PHE A 103 1.01 15.24 -14.00
C PHE A 103 0.67 15.66 -15.45
N ASP A 104 1.63 15.60 -16.37
CA ASP A 104 1.43 15.96 -17.78
C ASP A 104 0.55 14.97 -18.55
N ARG A 105 0.44 13.73 -18.06
CA ARG A 105 -0.37 12.65 -18.67
C ARG A 105 -1.61 12.32 -17.86
N PHE A 106 -1.86 13.03 -16.78
CA PHE A 106 -3.00 12.78 -15.90
C PHE A 106 -4.26 13.44 -16.44
N ASP A 107 -5.24 12.63 -16.84
CA ASP A 107 -6.54 13.09 -17.35
C ASP A 107 -7.63 12.90 -16.29
N ILE A 108 -8.09 14.02 -15.72
CA ILE A 108 -9.15 14.03 -14.71
C ILE A 108 -10.51 13.63 -15.28
N CYS A 109 -10.81 13.96 -16.53
CA CYS A 109 -12.08 13.61 -17.16
C CYS A 109 -12.18 12.10 -17.34
N ARG A 110 -11.08 11.46 -17.72
CA ARG A 110 -10.99 10.00 -17.81
C ARG A 110 -11.13 9.34 -16.43
N LEU A 111 -10.43 9.86 -15.42
CA LEU A 111 -10.52 9.37 -14.04
C LEU A 111 -11.96 9.44 -13.51
N LEU A 112 -12.67 10.54 -13.75
CA LEU A 112 -14.05 10.69 -13.26
C LEU A 112 -15.07 9.78 -13.97
N LYS A 113 -14.80 9.40 -15.22
CA LYS A 113 -15.69 8.51 -16.01
C LYS A 113 -15.45 7.03 -15.74
N HIS A 114 -14.20 6.63 -15.53
CA HIS A 114 -13.81 5.22 -15.47
C HIS A 114 -13.21 4.80 -14.12
N GLY A 115 -12.93 5.74 -13.22
CA GLY A 115 -12.40 5.46 -11.90
C GLY A 115 -13.48 4.91 -10.96
N ALA A 116 -13.06 4.00 -10.08
CA ALA A 116 -13.90 3.46 -9.03
C ALA A 116 -14.25 4.55 -8.00
N SER A 117 -15.52 4.60 -7.60
CA SER A 117 -15.98 5.53 -6.55
C SER A 117 -15.50 5.05 -5.17
N LEU A 118 -14.78 5.90 -4.45
CA LEU A 118 -14.36 5.64 -3.06
C LEU A 118 -15.49 6.02 -2.11
N LEU A 119 -16.27 5.03 -1.68
CA LEU A 119 -17.41 5.21 -0.77
C LEU A 119 -17.04 4.87 0.68
N GLY A 120 -17.84 5.34 1.65
CA GLY A 120 -17.57 5.16 3.08
C GLY A 120 -17.65 3.70 3.57
N SER A 121 -18.46 2.87 2.91
CA SER A 121 -18.57 1.42 3.09
C SER A 121 -19.03 0.86 1.76
N ALA A 122 -18.22 0.01 1.14
CA ALA A 122 -18.52 -0.57 -0.17
C ALA A 122 -18.80 -2.07 -0.09
N GLY A 123 -18.79 -2.65 1.12
CA GLY A 123 -18.95 -4.09 1.34
C GLY A 123 -17.67 -4.89 1.11
N ALA A 124 -16.72 -4.37 0.34
CA ALA A 124 -15.42 -4.98 0.08
C ALA A 124 -14.50 -5.03 1.33
N GLU A 125 -14.79 -4.26 2.38
CA GLU A 125 -14.08 -4.38 3.66
C GLU A 125 -14.38 -5.67 4.43
N PHE A 126 -15.47 -6.37 4.08
CA PHE A 126 -15.84 -7.67 4.65
C PHE A 126 -15.28 -8.85 3.86
N GLU A 127 -14.77 -8.59 2.66
CA GLU A 127 -13.90 -9.49 1.92
C GLU A 127 -12.55 -9.42 2.61
N VAL A 128 -12.46 -10.15 3.72
CA VAL A 128 -11.23 -10.28 4.52
C VAL A 128 -10.11 -10.60 3.55
N GLN A 129 -9.17 -9.65 3.37
CA GLN A 129 -7.97 -9.85 2.57
C GLN A 129 -7.24 -11.08 3.11
N ASP A 130 -7.36 -12.20 2.41
CA ASP A 130 -6.60 -13.43 2.62
C ASP A 130 -5.09 -13.27 2.30
N ASP A 131 -4.60 -12.04 2.15
CA ASP A 131 -3.17 -11.70 2.08
C ASP A 131 -2.41 -11.91 3.40
N LYS A 132 -3.04 -12.56 4.40
CA LYS A 132 -2.39 -13.03 5.64
C LYS A 132 -1.85 -14.46 5.50
N SER A 133 -2.13 -15.19 4.43
CA SER A 133 -1.33 -16.38 4.12
C SER A 133 0.04 -15.89 3.67
N GLY A 134 1.10 -16.25 4.38
CA GLY A 134 2.47 -15.86 4.04
C GLY A 134 3.01 -16.51 2.76
N GLU A 135 2.13 -16.93 1.84
CA GLU A 135 2.44 -17.70 0.64
C GLU A 135 2.85 -16.82 -0.55
N ILE A 136 2.48 -15.54 -0.55
CA ILE A 136 2.79 -14.62 -1.67
C ILE A 136 4.01 -13.77 -1.32
N ASP A 137 5.00 -13.75 -2.22
CA ASP A 137 6.20 -12.93 -2.07
C ASP A 137 5.84 -11.44 -1.91
N PRO A 138 6.46 -10.69 -0.97
CA PRO A 138 6.14 -9.28 -0.75
C PRO A 138 6.23 -8.40 -1.99
N LYS A 139 7.14 -8.71 -2.93
CA LYS A 139 7.30 -7.96 -4.18
C LYS A 139 6.14 -8.22 -5.13
N GLU A 140 5.69 -9.47 -5.23
CA GLU A 140 4.53 -9.86 -6.02
C GLU A 140 3.24 -9.22 -5.48
N ARG A 141 3.06 -9.22 -4.15
CA ARG A 141 1.92 -8.55 -3.51
C ARG A 141 1.87 -7.07 -3.86
N ILE A 142 3.01 -6.37 -3.81
CA ILE A 142 3.08 -4.95 -4.18
C ILE A 142 2.76 -4.76 -5.67
N ALA A 143 3.27 -5.62 -6.56
CA ALA A 143 2.97 -5.56 -7.99
C ALA A 143 1.47 -5.76 -8.27
N ARG A 144 0.83 -6.74 -7.61
CA ARG A 144 -0.61 -6.98 -7.70
C ARG A 144 -1.41 -5.76 -7.24
N GLN A 145 -1.05 -5.18 -6.08
CA GLN A 145 -1.68 -3.98 -5.55
C GLN A 145 -1.54 -2.77 -6.49
N ARG A 146 -0.39 -2.60 -7.16
CA ARG A 146 -0.20 -1.55 -8.17
C ARG A 146 -1.09 -1.72 -9.39
N LYS A 147 -1.18 -2.95 -9.92
CA LYS A 147 -2.07 -3.26 -11.05
C LYS A 147 -3.53 -2.99 -10.70
N LEU A 148 -3.97 -3.42 -9.52
CA LEU A 148 -5.31 -3.13 -9.01
C LEU A 148 -5.57 -1.63 -8.85
N LEU A 149 -4.57 -0.86 -8.41
CA LEU A 149 -4.69 0.59 -8.30
C LEU A 149 -4.85 1.26 -9.67
N GLN A 150 -4.05 0.90 -10.68
CA GLN A 150 -4.18 1.45 -12.03
C GLN A 150 -5.56 1.17 -12.63
N LYS A 151 -6.09 -0.03 -12.39
CA LYS A 151 -7.45 -0.42 -12.77
C LYS A 151 -8.51 0.40 -12.03
N LYS A 152 -8.43 0.52 -10.70
CA LYS A 152 -9.36 1.34 -9.89
C LYS A 152 -9.33 2.82 -10.26
N LEU A 153 -8.21 3.33 -10.79
CA LEU A 153 -8.11 4.70 -11.29
C LEU A 153 -8.60 4.86 -12.74
N GLY A 154 -9.03 3.78 -13.42
CA GLY A 154 -9.43 3.83 -14.85
C GLY A 154 -8.25 4.15 -15.78
N LEU A 155 -7.02 3.92 -15.33
CA LEU A 155 -5.78 4.19 -16.05
C LEU A 155 -5.23 2.97 -16.78
N ASP A 156 -5.82 1.79 -16.54
CA ASP A 156 -5.43 0.55 -17.21
C ASP A 156 -5.66 0.62 -18.73
N MET A 157 -4.92 -0.20 -19.49
CA MET A 157 -4.98 -0.26 -20.95
C MET A 157 -6.38 -0.62 -21.46
N GLY A 158 -7.13 -1.43 -20.71
CA GLY A 158 -8.54 -1.70 -21.00
C GLY A 158 -9.38 -0.43 -21.06
N ALA A 159 -9.26 0.44 -20.06
CA ALA A 159 -9.95 1.73 -20.04
C ALA A 159 -9.48 2.68 -21.15
N ALA A 160 -8.25 2.51 -21.68
CA ALA A 160 -7.76 3.30 -22.81
C ALA A 160 -8.38 2.86 -24.14
N ILE A 161 -8.75 1.58 -24.24
CA ILE A 161 -9.37 0.96 -25.42
C ILE A 161 -10.92 0.93 -25.30
N GLY A 162 -11.46 1.28 -24.13
CA GLY A 162 -12.91 1.23 -23.87
C GLY A 162 -13.43 -0.19 -23.58
N MET A 163 -12.56 -1.12 -23.20
CA MET A 163 -12.93 -2.49 -22.80
C MET A 163 -12.61 -2.71 -21.31
N ASN A 164 -13.54 -3.31 -20.57
CA ASN A 164 -13.21 -3.81 -19.23
C ASN A 164 -12.37 -5.08 -19.40
N THR A 165 -11.20 -5.12 -18.78
CA THR A 165 -10.33 -6.30 -18.79
C THR A 165 -10.89 -7.47 -17.98
N GLU A 166 -11.88 -7.22 -17.11
CA GLU A 166 -12.66 -8.26 -16.42
C GLU A 166 -13.60 -8.99 -17.38
N ASP A 167 -14.15 -8.33 -18.39
CA ASP A 167 -15.06 -8.97 -19.35
C ASP A 167 -14.33 -9.83 -20.40
N LEU A 168 -12.99 -9.79 -20.42
CA LEU A 168 -12.15 -10.44 -21.43
C LEU A 168 -11.67 -11.83 -21.02
N PHE A 169 -11.41 -12.03 -19.72
CA PHE A 169 -10.96 -13.31 -19.17
C PHE A 169 -11.44 -13.40 -17.72
N ASN A 170 -12.27 -14.40 -17.43
CA ASN A 170 -12.71 -14.76 -16.09
C ASN A 170 -12.02 -16.05 -15.63
N ASP A 171 -12.01 -16.30 -14.32
CA ASP A 171 -11.42 -17.53 -13.77
C ASP A 171 -12.11 -18.80 -14.33
N GLU A 172 -13.38 -18.68 -14.76
CA GLU A 172 -14.12 -19.74 -15.47
C GLU A 172 -13.55 -20.09 -16.86
N ASP A 173 -12.84 -19.18 -17.52
CA ASP A 173 -12.21 -19.42 -18.83
C ASP A 173 -10.91 -20.27 -18.72
N LEU A 174 -10.38 -20.41 -17.50
CA LEU A 174 -9.17 -21.21 -17.22
C LEU A 174 -9.47 -22.67 -16.87
N ASP A 175 -10.75 -23.02 -16.70
CA ASP A 175 -11.18 -24.39 -16.46
C ASP A 175 -11.11 -25.20 -17.75
N TYR A 176 -10.01 -25.95 -17.91
CA TYR A 176 -9.90 -26.95 -18.97
C TYR A 176 -10.85 -28.12 -18.69
N SER A 177 -12.05 -28.11 -19.27
CA SER A 177 -12.88 -29.31 -19.34
C SER A 177 -12.43 -30.17 -20.54
N PRO A 178 -11.75 -31.30 -20.34
CA PRO A 178 -11.46 -32.20 -21.45
C PRO A 178 -12.79 -32.71 -22.02
N SER A 179 -13.04 -32.35 -23.28
CA SER A 179 -14.20 -32.86 -24.03
C SER A 179 -14.07 -34.38 -24.09
N SER A 180 -14.98 -35.12 -23.44
CA SER A 180 -15.00 -36.57 -23.50
C SER A 180 -15.33 -37.01 -24.93
N VAL A 181 -14.30 -37.40 -25.67
CA VAL A 181 -14.43 -38.00 -26.99
C VAL A 181 -15.24 -39.29 -26.83
N SER A 182 -16.50 -39.25 -27.25
CA SER A 182 -17.37 -40.41 -27.30
C SER A 182 -16.90 -41.28 -28.46
N LEU A 183 -16.21 -42.39 -28.14
CA LEU A 183 -15.88 -43.42 -29.11
C LEU A 183 -17.18 -44.04 -29.64
N VAL A 184 -17.58 -43.63 -30.84
CA VAL A 184 -18.64 -44.27 -31.61
C VAL A 184 -18.13 -45.63 -32.09
N ASN A 185 -18.54 -46.70 -31.42
CA ASN A 185 -18.41 -48.05 -31.96
C ASN A 185 -19.45 -48.23 -33.08
N LYS A 186 -18.98 -48.23 -34.33
CA LYS A 186 -19.75 -48.71 -35.49
C LYS A 186 -19.89 -50.24 -35.40
N GLN A 187 -21.14 -50.70 -35.41
CA GLN A 187 -21.50 -52.11 -35.68
C GLN A 187 -21.21 -52.48 -37.14
#